data_AF-A0A653P9G3-F1
#
_entry.id   AF-A0A653P9G3-F1
#
_cell.length_a   1.000
_cell.length_b   1.000
_cell.length_c   1.000
_cell.angle_alpha   90.00
_cell.angle_beta   90.00
_cell.angle_gamma   90.00
#
_symmetry.space_group_name_H-M   'P 1'
#
loop_
_entity.id
_entity.type
_entity.pdbx_description
1 polymer ?
#
loop_
_entity_poly.entity_id
_entity_poly.type
_entity_poly.pdbx_seq_one_letter_code
_entity_poly.pdbx_strand_id
1 'polypeptide(L)'
;MESTVVILASAAQRLNQWWRRSGWGPRTVTLLGLTGVVLVGLSLLPGPRPDAFWLRDFLLTVGSSLALFAPFYLITRSLDRHLDQVAAGATEQVEGVRAEAAQRVEEVRREAASNKSALSGEVDALRADVDRRLAETADRVTATLKAGAQADRAAFDSLRTDAPTREAVWEALERAQRLTLTVARRPPRVNVSRLSRVYVAFAIDTGDLSDEPLELRVEGVGGATEDWVPWPVDREAHDVLVEVGRALYKHTGETLDTRALLAGLADLLDAALSHPDRRPAIELCPPQWMVCDWGVVTYGGTSTRGADRAKLRASSTIHSHFAGKSWVDQDSWEDAYEVAAALWPTTDPWGTPMGTEPPF
;
A
#
# COMPACT_ATOMS: atom_id res chain seq x y z
N MET A 1 43.16 5.19 62.19
CA MET A 1 42.80 3.76 62.32
C MET A 1 43.34 2.91 61.17
N GLU A 2 43.58 3.46 59.97
CA GLU A 2 44.14 2.69 58.84
C GLU A 2 45.60 2.23 59.05
N SER A 3 46.45 3.04 59.70
CA SER A 3 47.86 2.66 59.94
C SER A 3 48.03 1.45 60.88
N THR A 4 47.10 1.23 61.81
CA THR A 4 47.15 0.09 62.74
C THR A 4 46.77 -1.22 62.07
N VAL A 5 45.83 -1.19 61.11
CA VAL A 5 45.40 -2.37 60.34
C VAL A 5 46.48 -2.80 59.35
N VAL A 6 47.17 -1.85 58.70
CA VAL A 6 48.28 -2.16 57.79
C VAL A 6 49.50 -2.71 58.53
N ILE A 7 49.82 -2.18 59.73
CA ILE A 7 50.92 -2.71 60.56
C ILE A 7 50.61 -4.13 61.04
N LEU A 8 49.37 -4.39 61.51
CA LEU A 8 48.93 -5.73 61.92
C LEU A 8 48.90 -6.72 60.76
N ALA A 9 48.42 -6.32 59.58
CA ALA A 9 48.44 -7.15 58.38
C ALA A 9 49.88 -7.46 57.92
N SER A 10 50.79 -6.48 57.96
CA SER A 10 52.20 -6.70 57.58
C SER A 10 52.95 -7.58 58.59
N ALA A 11 52.66 -7.46 59.89
CA ALA A 11 53.23 -8.28 60.93
C ALA A 11 52.72 -9.73 60.81
N ALA A 12 51.41 -9.92 60.58
CA ALA A 12 50.83 -11.23 60.32
C ALA A 12 51.40 -11.88 59.05
N GLN A 13 51.62 -11.10 57.98
CA GLN A 13 52.19 -11.59 56.72
C GLN A 13 53.68 -11.95 56.85
N ARG A 14 54.47 -11.18 57.62
CA ARG A 14 55.87 -11.52 57.94
C ARG A 14 55.97 -12.74 58.84
N LEU A 15 55.08 -12.87 59.83
CA LEU A 15 54.99 -14.06 60.68
C LEU A 15 54.64 -15.29 59.83
N ASN A 16 53.63 -15.20 58.97
CA ASN A 16 53.21 -16.30 58.10
C ASN A 16 54.30 -16.69 57.09
N GLN A 17 55.03 -15.72 56.51
CA GLN A 17 56.17 -16.02 55.63
C GLN A 17 57.36 -16.65 56.38
N TRP A 18 57.68 -16.19 57.59
CA TRP A 18 58.70 -16.81 58.44
C TRP A 18 58.33 -18.25 58.78
N TRP A 19 57.05 -18.49 59.11
CA TRP A 19 56.50 -19.82 59.39
C TRP A 19 56.42 -20.75 58.17
N ARG A 20 56.11 -20.24 56.97
CA ARG A 20 56.15 -21.03 55.72
C ARG A 20 57.57 -21.43 55.34
N ARG A 21 58.56 -20.56 55.59
CA ARG A 21 59.98 -20.82 55.31
C ARG A 21 60.65 -21.73 56.34
N SER A 22 60.18 -21.74 57.57
CA SER A 22 60.83 -22.49 58.64
C SER A 22 60.71 -24.02 58.48
N GLY A 23 59.95 -24.52 57.52
CA GLY A 23 60.01 -25.93 57.09
C GLY A 23 59.51 -26.94 58.12
N TRP A 24 58.80 -26.47 59.16
CA TRP A 24 58.24 -27.34 60.20
C TRP A 24 57.11 -28.16 59.55
N GLY A 25 57.47 -29.37 59.13
CA GLY A 25 56.52 -30.37 58.65
C GLY A 25 55.51 -30.74 59.74
N PRO A 26 54.40 -31.39 59.37
CA PRO A 26 53.39 -31.86 60.33
C PRO A 26 54.04 -32.67 61.46
N ARG A 27 55.04 -33.50 61.12
CA ARG A 27 55.81 -34.31 62.07
C ARG A 27 56.49 -33.50 63.18
N THR A 28 57.10 -32.35 62.84
CA THR A 28 57.78 -31.48 63.82
C THR A 28 56.81 -30.78 64.78
N VAL A 29 55.59 -30.44 64.33
CA VAL A 29 54.58 -29.83 65.20
C VAL A 29 53.87 -30.87 66.06
N THR A 30 53.61 -32.07 65.54
CA THR A 30 53.13 -33.19 66.35
C THR A 30 54.16 -33.59 67.41
N LEU A 31 55.44 -33.59 67.04
CA LEU A 31 56.55 -33.80 67.97
C LEU A 31 56.61 -32.70 69.03
N LEU A 32 56.48 -31.42 68.68
CA LEU A 32 56.43 -30.33 69.66
C LEU A 32 55.21 -30.42 70.59
N GLY A 33 54.03 -30.75 70.08
CA GLY A 33 52.83 -30.96 70.89
C GLY A 33 52.97 -32.15 71.85
N LEU A 34 53.47 -33.28 71.36
CA LEU A 34 53.80 -34.45 72.19
C LEU A 34 54.88 -34.13 73.22
N THR A 35 55.90 -33.36 72.83
CA THR A 35 56.95 -32.90 73.74
C THR A 35 56.35 -31.99 74.81
N GLY A 36 55.43 -31.09 74.47
CA GLY A 36 54.70 -30.27 75.43
C GLY A 36 53.90 -31.10 76.43
N VAL A 37 53.16 -32.11 75.96
CA VAL A 37 52.41 -33.06 76.82
C VAL A 37 53.34 -33.87 77.71
N VAL A 38 54.48 -34.35 77.18
CA VAL A 38 55.50 -35.09 77.94
C VAL A 38 56.16 -34.19 79.00
N LEU A 39 56.45 -32.93 78.69
CA LEU A 39 57.02 -31.96 79.63
C LEU A 39 56.04 -31.60 80.75
N VAL A 40 54.75 -31.44 80.44
CA VAL A 40 53.69 -31.28 81.47
C VAL A 40 53.56 -32.54 82.31
N GLY A 41 53.59 -33.73 81.71
CA GLY A 41 53.58 -35.01 82.43
C GLY A 41 54.78 -35.18 83.36
N LEU A 42 55.98 -34.83 82.91
CA LEU A 42 57.21 -34.84 83.70
C LEU A 42 57.15 -33.85 84.87
N SER A 43 56.48 -32.70 84.69
CA SER A 43 56.30 -31.69 85.75
C SER A 43 55.40 -32.17 86.91
N LEU A 44 54.58 -33.21 86.67
CA LEU A 44 53.65 -33.80 87.65
C LEU A 44 54.25 -35.00 88.39
N LEU A 45 55.44 -35.48 88.02
CA LEU A 45 56.13 -36.55 88.73
C LEU A 45 56.68 -36.04 90.09
N PRO A 46 56.59 -36.84 91.17
CA PRO A 46 57.12 -36.47 92.48
C PRO A 46 58.66 -36.43 92.44
N GLY A 47 59.20 -35.24 92.21
CA GLY A 47 60.64 -34.98 92.20
C GLY A 47 61.22 -34.80 93.61
N PRO A 48 62.34 -35.47 93.95
CA PRO A 48 63.00 -35.33 95.23
C PRO A 48 64.00 -34.19 95.16
N ARG A 49 63.58 -32.94 95.43
CA ARG A 49 64.43 -31.85 95.98
C ARG A 49 63.66 -30.50 95.98
N PRO A 50 63.70 -29.73 97.08
CA PRO A 50 62.97 -28.47 97.23
C PRO A 50 63.50 -27.28 96.39
N ASP A 51 64.61 -27.42 95.65
CA ASP A 51 65.23 -26.28 94.93
C ASP A 51 64.87 -26.21 93.42
N ALA A 52 64.04 -27.12 92.91
CA ALA A 52 63.74 -27.28 91.48
C ALA A 52 62.39 -26.68 91.03
N PHE A 53 61.78 -25.80 91.83
CA PHE A 53 60.47 -25.20 91.52
C PHE A 53 60.44 -24.41 90.20
N TRP A 54 61.52 -23.66 89.89
CA TRP A 54 61.59 -22.85 88.67
C TRP A 54 61.54 -23.70 87.38
N LEU A 55 62.14 -24.89 87.40
CA LEU A 55 62.16 -25.80 86.26
C LEU A 55 60.76 -26.39 86.03
N ARG A 56 60.06 -26.73 87.11
CA ARG A 56 58.69 -27.23 87.04
C ARG A 56 57.73 -26.17 86.48
N ASP A 57 57.83 -24.92 86.93
CA ASP A 57 57.03 -23.80 86.41
C ASP A 57 57.36 -23.49 84.95
N PHE A 58 58.63 -23.53 84.56
CA PHE A 58 59.04 -23.37 83.17
C PHE A 58 58.48 -24.48 82.28
N LEU A 59 58.58 -25.75 82.72
CA LEU A 59 58.05 -26.90 81.99
C LEU A 59 56.52 -26.89 81.89
N LEU A 60 55.84 -26.45 82.95
CA LEU A 60 54.38 -26.24 82.93
C LEU A 60 54.00 -25.12 81.97
N THR A 61 54.68 -23.98 82.02
CA THR A 61 54.34 -22.80 81.20
C THR A 61 54.62 -23.05 79.73
N VAL A 62 55.79 -23.59 79.40
CA VAL A 62 56.20 -23.90 78.01
C VAL A 62 55.43 -25.12 77.49
N GLY A 63 55.28 -26.16 78.30
CA GLY A 63 54.58 -27.37 77.93
C GLY A 63 53.07 -27.17 77.77
N SER A 64 52.43 -26.39 78.64
CA SER A 64 51.02 -26.02 78.49
C SER A 64 50.80 -25.12 77.27
N SER A 65 51.66 -24.13 77.03
CA SER A 65 51.58 -23.30 75.82
C SER A 65 51.70 -24.16 74.55
N LEU A 66 52.67 -25.06 74.47
CA LEU A 66 52.83 -25.96 73.32
C LEU A 66 51.64 -26.91 73.15
N ALA A 67 51.12 -27.48 74.25
CA ALA A 67 49.97 -28.37 74.23
C ALA A 67 48.67 -27.64 73.86
N LEU A 68 48.55 -26.35 74.19
CA LEU A 68 47.38 -25.52 73.87
C LEU A 68 47.45 -25.04 72.42
N PHE A 69 48.62 -24.61 71.93
CA PHE A 69 48.77 -24.08 70.56
C PHE A 69 48.86 -25.16 69.47
N ALA A 70 49.37 -26.37 69.74
CA ALA A 70 49.53 -27.41 68.74
C ALA A 70 48.19 -27.90 68.10
N PRO A 71 47.09 -28.12 68.86
CA PRO A 71 45.78 -28.45 68.30
C PRO A 71 45.23 -27.33 67.43
N PHE A 72 45.35 -26.07 67.87
CA PHE A 72 44.93 -24.92 67.05
C PHE A 72 45.72 -24.84 65.74
N TYR A 73 47.02 -25.14 65.77
CA TYR A 73 47.85 -25.19 64.56
C TYR A 73 47.43 -26.30 63.59
N LEU A 74 47.11 -27.49 64.09
CA LEU A 74 46.65 -28.59 63.25
C LEU A 74 45.28 -28.30 62.64
N ILE A 75 44.37 -27.69 63.41
CA ILE A 75 43.05 -27.26 62.95
C ILE A 75 43.19 -26.17 61.88
N THR A 76 43.96 -25.10 62.13
CA THR A 76 44.16 -24.03 61.14
C THR A 76 44.83 -24.53 59.87
N ARG A 77 45.81 -25.43 59.97
CA ARG A 77 46.45 -26.03 58.79
C ARG A 77 45.55 -27.01 58.05
N SER A 78 44.64 -27.71 58.74
CA SER A 78 43.63 -28.57 58.11
C SER A 78 42.56 -27.73 57.40
N LEU A 79 42.15 -26.61 58.01
CA LEU A 79 41.22 -25.64 57.44
C LEU A 79 41.83 -24.95 56.22
N ASP A 80 43.09 -24.53 56.28
CA ASP A 80 43.80 -23.96 55.13
C ASP A 80 43.86 -24.95 53.97
N ARG A 81 44.17 -26.24 54.24
CA ARG A 81 44.16 -27.28 53.20
C ARG A 81 42.77 -27.54 52.62
N HIS A 82 41.73 -27.54 53.46
CA HIS A 82 40.36 -27.68 52.98
C HIS A 82 39.91 -26.47 52.17
N LEU A 83 40.30 -25.25 52.58
CA LEU A 83 40.03 -24.02 51.84
C LEU A 83 40.77 -24.00 50.51
N ASP A 84 42.03 -24.44 50.46
CA ASP A 84 42.81 -24.56 49.22
C ASP A 84 42.17 -25.60 48.27
N GLN A 85 41.68 -26.74 48.80
CA GLN A 85 40.98 -27.75 48.01
C GLN A 85 39.61 -27.28 47.50
N VAL A 86 38.84 -26.59 48.33
CA VAL A 86 37.55 -25.99 47.94
C VAL A 86 37.77 -24.87 46.93
N ALA A 87 38.80 -24.04 47.11
CA ALA A 87 39.16 -23.00 46.15
C ALA A 87 39.61 -23.59 44.81
N ALA A 88 40.43 -24.65 44.82
CA ALA A 88 40.83 -25.35 43.61
C ALA A 88 39.63 -25.98 42.90
N GLY A 89 38.77 -26.71 43.62
CA GLY A 89 37.57 -27.33 43.06
C GLY A 89 36.54 -26.31 42.56
N ALA A 90 36.37 -25.19 43.25
CA ALA A 90 35.51 -24.09 42.80
C ALA A 90 36.08 -23.42 41.54
N THR A 91 37.41 -23.26 41.45
CA THR A 91 38.06 -22.71 40.25
C THR A 91 37.85 -23.63 39.06
N GLU A 92 38.06 -24.94 39.24
CA GLU A 92 37.85 -25.94 38.20
C GLU A 92 36.37 -26.01 37.75
N GLN A 93 35.42 -25.96 38.69
CA GLN A 93 33.98 -25.89 38.35
C GLN A 93 33.62 -24.60 37.60
N VAL A 94 34.15 -23.45 38.01
CA VAL A 94 33.91 -22.17 37.33
C VAL A 94 34.51 -22.19 35.93
N GLU A 95 35.71 -22.75 35.74
CA GLU A 95 36.32 -22.92 34.43
C GLU A 95 35.52 -23.88 33.54
N GLY A 96 35.03 -24.99 34.10
CA GLY A 96 34.15 -25.93 33.40
C GLY A 96 32.84 -25.27 32.94
N VAL A 97 32.17 -24.53 33.83
CA VAL A 97 30.93 -23.79 33.49
C VAL A 97 31.20 -22.71 32.45
N ARG A 98 32.34 -22.00 32.53
CA ARG A 98 32.72 -21.00 31.52
C ARG A 98 32.97 -21.64 30.15
N ALA A 99 33.64 -22.79 30.12
CA ALA A 99 33.90 -23.52 28.87
C ALA A 99 32.58 -24.03 28.25
N GLU A 100 31.70 -24.62 29.05
CA GLU A 100 30.39 -25.09 28.59
C GLU A 100 29.50 -23.93 28.11
N ALA A 101 29.46 -22.83 28.87
CA ALA A 101 28.73 -21.63 28.46
C ALA A 101 29.27 -21.03 27.16
N ALA A 102 30.59 -20.98 26.98
CA ALA A 102 31.21 -20.52 25.74
C ALA A 102 30.82 -21.43 24.55
N GLN A 103 30.78 -22.75 24.76
CA GLN A 103 30.37 -23.70 23.73
C GLN A 103 28.89 -23.53 23.34
N ARG A 104 27.98 -23.42 24.32
CA ARG A 104 26.55 -23.19 24.07
C ARG A 104 26.28 -21.86 23.37
N VAL A 105 27.00 -20.80 23.74
CA VAL A 105 26.88 -19.49 23.07
C VAL A 105 27.29 -19.59 21.61
N GLU A 106 28.37 -20.31 21.32
CA GLU A 106 28.85 -20.50 19.95
C GLU A 106 27.89 -21.37 19.12
N GLU A 107 27.28 -22.40 19.71
CA GLU A 107 26.23 -23.20 19.07
C GLU A 107 25.00 -22.36 18.73
N VAL A 108 24.47 -21.61 19.70
CA VAL A 108 23.33 -20.69 19.49
C VAL A 108 23.67 -19.65 18.42
N ARG A 109 24.91 -19.16 18.38
CA ARG A 109 25.36 -18.21 17.34
C ARG A 109 25.32 -18.83 15.95
N ARG A 110 25.72 -20.09 15.81
CA ARG A 110 25.67 -20.82 14.52
C ARG A 110 24.23 -21.11 14.11
N GLU A 111 23.39 -21.57 15.03
CA GLU A 111 21.96 -21.79 14.76
C GLU A 111 21.27 -20.48 14.35
N ALA A 112 21.51 -19.38 15.07
CA ALA A 112 20.96 -18.07 14.74
C ALA A 112 21.42 -17.58 13.36
N ALA A 113 22.70 -17.81 13.00
CA ALA A 113 23.21 -17.47 11.67
C ALA A 113 22.56 -18.32 10.56
N SER A 114 22.39 -19.62 10.79
CA SER A 114 21.71 -20.54 9.88
C SER A 114 20.24 -20.13 9.68
N ASN A 115 19.52 -19.90 10.77
CA ASN A 115 18.11 -19.49 10.74
C ASN A 115 17.94 -18.14 10.04
N LYS A 116 18.84 -17.18 10.29
CA LYS A 116 18.84 -15.89 9.59
C LYS A 116 19.03 -16.08 8.08
N SER A 117 19.94 -16.96 7.67
CA SER A 117 20.18 -17.26 6.26
C SER A 117 18.96 -17.91 5.61
N ALA A 118 18.34 -18.89 6.28
CA ALA A 118 17.15 -19.56 5.80
C ALA A 118 15.97 -18.58 5.64
N LEU A 119 15.72 -17.75 6.66
CA LEU A 119 14.67 -16.75 6.63
C LEU A 119 14.90 -15.68 5.55
N SER A 120 16.15 -15.27 5.32
CA SER A 120 16.48 -14.36 4.21
C SER A 120 16.13 -15.00 2.87
N GLY A 121 16.45 -16.28 2.67
CA GLY A 121 16.10 -17.02 1.46
C GLY A 121 14.59 -17.15 1.26
N GLU A 122 13.84 -17.44 2.32
CA GLU A 122 12.36 -17.50 2.27
C GLU A 122 11.75 -16.13 1.94
N VAL A 123 12.27 -15.05 2.54
CA VAL A 123 11.81 -13.69 2.26
C VAL A 123 12.11 -13.29 0.81
N ASP A 124 13.29 -13.62 0.29
CA ASP A 124 13.64 -13.32 -1.10
C ASP A 124 12.80 -14.14 -2.09
N ALA A 125 12.52 -15.41 -1.78
CA ALA A 125 11.60 -16.23 -2.57
C ALA A 125 10.16 -15.70 -2.54
N LEU A 126 9.68 -15.26 -1.37
CA LEU A 126 8.35 -14.66 -1.22
C LEU A 126 8.25 -13.34 -2.00
N ARG A 127 9.28 -12.48 -1.93
CA ARG A 127 9.34 -11.24 -2.72
C ARG A 127 9.27 -11.55 -4.21
N ALA A 128 10.04 -12.52 -4.70
CA ALA A 128 9.99 -12.93 -6.09
C ALA A 128 8.60 -13.48 -6.51
N ASP A 129 7.93 -14.24 -5.63
CA ASP A 129 6.56 -14.72 -5.90
C ASP A 129 5.55 -13.57 -5.96
N VAL A 130 5.63 -12.61 -5.03
CA VAL A 130 4.76 -11.43 -5.01
C VAL A 130 4.96 -10.59 -6.27
N ASP A 131 6.21 -10.29 -6.64
CA ASP A 131 6.53 -9.51 -7.83
C ASP A 131 5.97 -10.19 -9.10
N ARG A 132 6.12 -11.51 -9.20
CA ARG A 132 5.54 -12.30 -10.29
C ARG A 132 4.01 -12.19 -10.33
N ARG A 133 3.31 -12.37 -9.20
CA ARG A 133 1.85 -12.29 -9.15
C ARG A 133 1.33 -10.88 -9.46
N LEU A 134 2.06 -9.85 -9.05
CA LEU A 134 1.74 -8.46 -9.39
C LEU A 134 1.87 -8.23 -10.90
N ALA A 135 2.95 -8.72 -11.53
CA ALA A 135 3.11 -8.65 -12.98
C ALA A 135 1.99 -9.40 -13.72
N GLU A 136 1.67 -10.64 -13.32
CA GLU A 136 0.57 -11.42 -13.92
C GLU A 136 -0.80 -10.72 -13.78
N THR A 137 -1.04 -10.07 -12.64
CA THR A 137 -2.27 -9.32 -12.41
C THR A 137 -2.32 -8.06 -13.27
N ALA A 138 -1.21 -7.33 -13.40
CA ALA A 138 -1.12 -6.17 -14.27
C ALA A 138 -1.35 -6.53 -15.74
N ASP A 139 -0.78 -7.66 -16.19
CA ASP A 139 -0.99 -8.19 -17.55
C ASP A 139 -2.44 -8.57 -17.78
N ARG A 140 -3.08 -9.26 -16.82
CA ARG A 140 -4.49 -9.63 -16.91
C ARG A 140 -5.41 -8.41 -16.96
N VAL A 141 -5.17 -7.41 -16.11
CA VAL A 141 -5.93 -6.15 -16.13
C VAL A 141 -5.77 -5.45 -17.47
N THR A 142 -4.54 -5.36 -17.98
CA THR A 142 -4.26 -4.75 -19.29
C THR A 142 -4.96 -5.49 -20.43
N ALA A 143 -4.95 -6.82 -20.42
CA ALA A 143 -5.62 -7.65 -21.42
C ALA A 143 -7.15 -7.45 -21.38
N THR A 144 -7.75 -7.45 -20.19
CA THR A 144 -9.19 -7.22 -19.99
C THR A 144 -9.59 -5.82 -20.45
N LEU A 145 -8.82 -4.78 -20.13
CA LEU A 145 -9.09 -3.41 -20.57
C LEU A 145 -9.00 -3.28 -22.09
N LYS A 146 -8.00 -3.91 -22.73
CA LYS A 146 -7.88 -3.93 -24.20
C LYS A 146 -9.05 -4.66 -24.86
N ALA A 147 -9.44 -5.81 -24.32
CA ALA A 147 -10.59 -6.57 -24.83
C ALA A 147 -11.90 -5.78 -24.66
N GLY A 148 -12.09 -5.10 -23.52
CA GLY A 148 -13.21 -4.19 -23.29
C GLY A 148 -13.26 -3.07 -24.33
N ALA A 149 -12.16 -2.35 -24.51
CA ALA A 149 -12.08 -1.26 -25.50
C ALA A 149 -12.32 -1.76 -26.94
N GLN A 150 -11.87 -2.97 -27.29
CA GLN A 150 -12.15 -3.57 -28.59
C GLN A 150 -13.64 -3.93 -28.74
N ALA A 151 -14.26 -4.46 -27.69
CA ALA A 151 -15.69 -4.75 -27.69
C ALA A 151 -16.53 -3.47 -27.78
N ASP A 152 -16.12 -2.39 -27.11
CA ASP A 152 -16.81 -1.09 -27.19
C ASP A 152 -16.77 -0.53 -28.62
N ARG A 153 -15.60 -0.57 -29.29
CA ARG A 153 -15.50 -0.19 -30.71
C ARG A 153 -16.34 -1.08 -31.62
N ALA A 154 -16.29 -2.39 -31.43
CA ALA A 154 -17.06 -3.34 -32.23
C ALA A 154 -18.58 -3.10 -32.10
N ALA A 155 -19.04 -2.74 -30.89
CA ALA A 155 -20.44 -2.37 -30.67
C ALA A 155 -20.82 -1.11 -31.47
N PHE A 156 -19.97 -0.09 -31.52
CA PHE A 156 -20.23 1.10 -32.32
C PHE A 156 -20.14 0.81 -33.83
N ASP A 157 -19.17 0.00 -34.27
CA ASP A 157 -19.03 -0.41 -35.67
C ASP A 157 -20.24 -1.21 -36.17
N SER A 158 -20.91 -1.96 -35.29
CA SER A 158 -22.11 -2.73 -35.65
C SER A 158 -23.26 -1.84 -36.16
N LEU A 159 -23.30 -0.58 -35.75
CA LEU A 159 -24.29 0.41 -36.20
C LEU A 159 -24.09 0.83 -37.66
N ARG A 160 -22.90 0.62 -38.22
CA ARG A 160 -22.56 0.96 -39.62
C ARG A 160 -22.98 -0.11 -40.62
N THR A 161 -23.58 -1.20 -40.15
CA THR A 161 -24.07 -2.30 -41.00
C THR A 161 -25.33 -1.88 -41.76
N ASP A 162 -25.65 -2.57 -42.86
CA ASP A 162 -26.83 -2.26 -43.67
C ASP A 162 -28.16 -2.69 -43.02
N ALA A 163 -28.11 -3.49 -41.95
CA ALA A 163 -29.28 -4.02 -41.23
C ALA A 163 -29.04 -4.06 -39.70
N PRO A 164 -28.92 -2.89 -39.05
CA PRO A 164 -28.70 -2.81 -37.61
C PRO A 164 -29.93 -3.27 -36.84
N THR A 165 -29.72 -4.05 -35.78
CA THR A 165 -30.79 -4.51 -34.89
C THR A 165 -31.02 -3.53 -33.74
N ARG A 166 -32.17 -3.66 -33.08
CA ARG A 166 -32.45 -2.94 -31.84
C ARG A 166 -31.38 -3.21 -30.78
N GLU A 167 -30.96 -4.46 -30.64
CA GLU A 167 -29.95 -4.91 -29.68
C GLU A 167 -28.61 -4.23 -29.94
N ALA A 168 -28.22 -4.03 -31.20
CA ALA A 168 -26.99 -3.33 -31.55
C ALA A 168 -27.04 -1.85 -31.13
N VAL A 169 -28.16 -1.17 -31.40
CA VAL A 169 -28.39 0.23 -30.97
C VAL A 169 -28.40 0.34 -29.46
N TRP A 170 -29.14 -0.55 -28.79
CA TRP A 170 -29.21 -0.61 -27.33
C TRP A 170 -27.83 -0.84 -26.71
N GLU A 171 -27.10 -1.88 -27.14
CA GLU A 171 -25.79 -2.20 -26.60
C GLU A 171 -24.80 -1.04 -26.80
N ALA A 172 -24.81 -0.40 -27.96
CA ALA A 172 -23.96 0.76 -28.23
C ALA A 172 -24.28 1.93 -27.29
N LEU A 173 -25.55 2.27 -27.09
CA LEU A 173 -25.96 3.37 -26.22
C LEU A 173 -25.71 3.05 -24.74
N GLU A 174 -26.00 1.83 -24.29
CA GLU A 174 -25.71 1.38 -22.91
C GLU A 174 -24.21 1.45 -22.61
N ARG A 175 -23.37 0.97 -23.53
CA ARG A 175 -21.91 1.10 -23.43
C ARG A 175 -21.47 2.56 -23.40
N ALA A 176 -22.03 3.39 -24.26
CA ALA A 176 -21.73 4.82 -24.31
C ALA A 176 -22.07 5.52 -22.98
N GLN A 177 -23.20 5.21 -22.36
CA GLN A 177 -23.58 5.75 -21.05
C GLN A 177 -22.65 5.25 -19.93
N ARG A 178 -22.33 3.96 -19.91
CA ARG A 178 -21.40 3.37 -18.91
C ARG A 178 -20.00 4.00 -19.00
N LEU A 179 -19.57 4.38 -20.19
CA LEU A 179 -18.30 5.05 -20.46
C LEU A 179 -18.38 6.59 -20.37
N THR A 180 -19.52 7.12 -19.95
CA THR A 180 -19.84 8.56 -19.86
C THR A 180 -19.57 9.34 -21.16
N LEU A 181 -19.71 8.67 -22.31
CA LEU A 181 -19.57 9.30 -23.63
C LEU A 181 -20.73 10.27 -23.90
N THR A 182 -21.90 9.97 -23.36
CA THR A 182 -23.16 10.71 -23.55
C THR A 182 -23.86 10.89 -22.20
N VAL A 183 -24.90 11.73 -22.14
CA VAL A 183 -25.69 11.96 -20.91
C VAL A 183 -27.18 11.82 -21.19
N ALA A 184 -27.92 11.21 -20.26
CA ALA A 184 -29.35 11.00 -20.42
C ALA A 184 -30.16 12.30 -20.62
N ARG A 185 -29.76 13.40 -19.95
CA ARG A 185 -30.42 14.71 -20.08
C ARG A 185 -30.31 15.31 -21.49
N ARG A 186 -29.23 14.99 -22.21
CA ARG A 186 -28.96 15.46 -23.58
C ARG A 186 -28.43 14.28 -24.38
N PRO A 187 -29.33 13.42 -24.86
CA PRO A 187 -28.96 12.22 -25.60
C PRO A 187 -28.11 12.54 -26.84
N PRO A 188 -27.29 11.59 -27.32
CA PRO A 188 -26.60 11.75 -28.58
C PRO A 188 -27.62 11.92 -29.70
N ARG A 189 -27.37 12.87 -30.60
CA ARG A 189 -28.25 13.17 -31.72
C ARG A 189 -27.49 13.30 -33.03
N VAL A 190 -28.19 13.03 -34.11
CA VAL A 190 -27.66 13.06 -35.47
C VAL A 190 -28.47 14.02 -36.32
N ASN A 191 -27.78 14.91 -37.03
CA ASN A 191 -28.42 15.79 -38.00
C ASN A 191 -28.85 14.97 -39.22
N VAL A 192 -30.16 14.86 -39.43
CA VAL A 192 -30.74 14.12 -40.56
C VAL A 192 -31.13 15.03 -41.73
N SER A 193 -31.26 16.33 -41.48
CA SER A 193 -31.50 17.34 -42.49
C SER A 193 -30.78 18.64 -42.15
N ARG A 194 -29.69 18.93 -42.88
CA ARG A 194 -28.96 20.19 -42.70
C ARG A 194 -29.78 21.40 -43.09
N LEU A 195 -30.69 21.25 -44.06
CA LEU A 195 -31.54 22.34 -44.55
C LEU A 195 -32.66 22.67 -43.56
N SER A 196 -33.36 21.65 -43.05
CA SER A 196 -34.45 21.85 -42.10
C SER A 196 -33.99 21.95 -40.64
N ARG A 197 -32.70 21.72 -40.36
CA ARG A 197 -32.11 21.71 -39.01
C ARG A 197 -32.88 20.79 -38.06
N VAL A 198 -33.18 19.58 -38.54
CA VAL A 198 -33.88 18.53 -37.78
C VAL A 198 -32.91 17.42 -37.40
N TYR A 199 -33.06 16.94 -36.18
CA TYR A 199 -32.20 15.96 -35.55
C TYR A 199 -33.00 14.75 -35.11
N VAL A 200 -32.34 13.59 -35.07
CA VAL A 200 -32.86 12.41 -34.38
C VAL A 200 -31.96 12.12 -33.20
N ALA A 201 -32.52 12.21 -31.99
CA ALA A 201 -31.81 11.93 -30.75
C ALA A 201 -32.17 10.54 -30.22
N PHE A 202 -31.17 9.83 -29.69
CA PHE A 202 -31.30 8.47 -29.18
C PHE A 202 -31.28 8.48 -27.66
N ALA A 203 -32.46 8.44 -27.05
CA ALA A 203 -32.59 8.47 -25.60
C ALA A 203 -32.77 7.06 -25.04
N ILE A 204 -32.16 6.83 -23.87
CA ILE A 204 -32.53 5.73 -22.99
C ILE A 204 -33.32 6.32 -21.85
N ASP A 205 -34.62 6.03 -21.76
CA ASP A 205 -35.42 6.38 -20.60
C ASP A 205 -35.07 5.46 -19.43
N THR A 206 -34.45 6.03 -18.40
CA THR A 206 -34.06 5.34 -17.17
C THR A 206 -35.10 5.50 -16.06
N GLY A 207 -36.28 6.03 -16.36
CA GLY A 207 -37.36 6.16 -15.38
C GLY A 207 -37.87 4.78 -14.92
N ASP A 208 -38.10 4.63 -13.61
CA ASP A 208 -38.55 3.39 -12.93
C ASP A 208 -39.85 2.78 -13.48
N LEU A 209 -40.56 3.46 -14.38
CA LEU A 209 -41.87 3.05 -14.92
C LEU A 209 -41.86 2.78 -16.43
N SER A 210 -40.71 2.87 -17.10
CA SER A 210 -40.64 2.61 -18.54
C SER A 210 -40.35 1.13 -18.81
N ASP A 211 -41.36 0.42 -19.32
CA ASP A 211 -41.19 -0.94 -19.87
C ASP A 211 -40.36 -0.94 -21.18
N GLU A 212 -40.16 0.24 -21.79
CA GLU A 212 -39.52 0.43 -23.08
C GLU A 212 -38.42 1.49 -22.99
N PRO A 213 -37.19 1.11 -22.58
CA PRO A 213 -36.18 2.11 -22.25
C PRO A 213 -35.54 2.76 -23.47
N LEU A 214 -35.76 2.32 -24.71
CA LEU A 214 -35.14 2.92 -25.90
C LEU A 214 -36.17 3.73 -26.70
N GLU A 215 -35.81 4.96 -27.03
CA GLU A 215 -36.68 5.87 -27.79
C GLU A 215 -35.87 6.77 -28.74
N LEU A 216 -36.49 7.12 -29.86
CA LEU A 216 -35.96 8.12 -30.79
C LEU A 216 -36.83 9.38 -30.75
N ARG A 217 -36.18 10.52 -30.63
CA ARG A 217 -36.82 11.84 -30.60
C ARG A 217 -36.48 12.58 -31.87
N VAL A 218 -37.49 13.05 -32.59
CA VAL A 218 -37.29 14.02 -33.66
C VAL A 218 -37.23 15.38 -33.00
N GLU A 219 -36.08 16.05 -33.08
CA GLU A 219 -35.81 17.30 -32.38
C GLU A 219 -35.50 18.44 -33.35
N GLY A 220 -35.91 19.65 -32.98
CA GLY A 220 -35.39 20.87 -33.59
C GLY A 220 -33.97 21.20 -33.11
N VAL A 221 -33.36 22.23 -33.70
CA VAL A 221 -31.98 22.66 -33.38
C VAL A 221 -31.73 22.91 -31.89
N GLY A 222 -32.71 23.47 -31.17
CA GLY A 222 -32.63 23.73 -29.73
C GLY A 222 -32.82 22.52 -28.82
N GLY A 223 -33.05 21.32 -29.38
CA GLY A 223 -33.32 20.10 -28.60
C GLY A 223 -34.75 19.99 -28.07
N ALA A 224 -35.68 20.80 -28.61
CA ALA A 224 -37.11 20.61 -28.36
C ALA A 224 -37.60 19.40 -29.14
N THR A 225 -38.27 18.47 -28.46
CA THR A 225 -38.85 17.26 -29.08
C THR A 225 -40.14 17.62 -29.82
N GLU A 226 -40.17 17.36 -31.12
CA GLU A 226 -41.30 17.60 -32.01
C GLU A 226 -42.18 16.35 -32.17
N ASP A 227 -41.54 15.17 -32.22
CA ASP A 227 -42.21 13.87 -32.22
C ASP A 227 -41.36 12.84 -31.47
N TRP A 228 -42.04 11.82 -30.93
CA TRP A 228 -41.45 10.77 -30.12
C TRP A 228 -41.81 9.40 -30.70
N VAL A 229 -40.81 8.53 -30.87
CA VAL A 229 -40.98 7.19 -31.40
C VAL A 229 -40.38 6.18 -30.41
N PRO A 230 -41.21 5.43 -29.67
CA PRO A 230 -40.73 4.38 -28.80
C PRO A 230 -40.13 3.23 -29.61
N TRP A 231 -39.15 2.53 -29.03
CA TRP A 231 -38.59 1.31 -29.60
C TRP A 231 -38.77 0.09 -28.67
N PRO A 232 -39.96 -0.53 -28.70
CA PRO A 232 -40.26 -1.75 -27.96
C PRO A 232 -39.29 -2.89 -28.27
N VAL A 233 -39.10 -3.81 -27.31
CA VAL A 233 -38.16 -4.95 -27.43
C VAL A 233 -38.55 -5.91 -28.56
N ASP A 234 -39.85 -6.05 -28.83
CA ASP A 234 -40.41 -6.97 -29.82
C ASP A 234 -40.53 -6.37 -31.23
N ARG A 235 -40.16 -5.09 -31.41
CA ARG A 235 -40.23 -4.43 -32.72
C ARG A 235 -38.90 -4.42 -33.46
N GLU A 236 -38.97 -4.82 -34.72
CA GLU A 236 -37.82 -4.77 -35.62
C GLU A 236 -37.38 -3.34 -35.91
N ALA A 237 -36.07 -3.17 -36.13
CA ALA A 237 -35.48 -1.86 -36.43
C ALA A 237 -36.10 -1.20 -37.66
N HIS A 238 -36.45 -1.98 -38.68
CA HIS A 238 -37.06 -1.49 -39.90
C HIS A 238 -38.36 -0.73 -39.61
N ASP A 239 -39.26 -1.31 -38.83
CA ASP A 239 -40.58 -0.72 -38.56
C ASP A 239 -40.47 0.59 -37.77
N VAL A 240 -39.57 0.63 -36.78
CA VAL A 240 -39.33 1.83 -35.98
C VAL A 240 -38.69 2.93 -36.83
N LEU A 241 -37.71 2.60 -37.67
CA LEU A 241 -37.09 3.57 -38.58
C LEU A 241 -38.08 4.11 -39.62
N VAL A 242 -39.06 3.31 -40.05
CA VAL A 242 -40.17 3.79 -40.90
C VAL A 242 -41.02 4.82 -40.14
N GLU A 243 -41.30 4.60 -38.86
CA GLU A 243 -42.03 5.57 -38.03
C GLU A 243 -41.25 6.87 -37.81
N VAL A 244 -39.94 6.78 -37.55
CA VAL A 244 -39.04 7.94 -37.49
C VAL A 244 -39.06 8.69 -38.83
N GLY A 245 -39.01 7.96 -39.95
CA GLY A 245 -39.09 8.57 -41.29
C GLY A 245 -40.42 9.27 -41.55
N ARG A 246 -41.55 8.71 -41.06
CA ARG A 246 -42.87 9.37 -41.14
C ARG A 246 -42.93 10.62 -40.27
N ALA A 247 -42.40 10.57 -39.05
CA ALA A 247 -42.31 11.72 -38.17
C ALA A 247 -41.44 12.83 -38.78
N LEU A 248 -40.30 12.47 -39.37
CA LEU A 248 -39.43 13.40 -40.10
C LEU A 248 -40.16 14.05 -41.30
N TYR A 249 -40.81 13.23 -42.13
CA TYR A 249 -41.47 13.69 -43.35
C TYR A 249 -42.61 14.68 -43.05
N LYS A 250 -43.30 14.52 -41.91
CA LYS A 250 -44.33 15.44 -41.42
C LYS A 250 -43.79 16.85 -41.19
N HIS A 251 -42.54 17.00 -40.74
CA HIS A 251 -41.92 18.29 -40.41
C HIS A 251 -41.10 18.90 -41.55
N THR A 252 -40.50 18.05 -42.39
CA THR A 252 -39.49 18.50 -43.38
C THR A 252 -39.88 18.22 -44.83
N GLY A 253 -40.76 17.23 -45.08
CA GLY A 253 -41.00 16.68 -46.41
C GLY A 253 -39.82 15.86 -46.98
N GLU A 254 -38.77 15.61 -46.18
CA GLU A 254 -37.58 14.86 -46.60
C GLU A 254 -37.68 13.37 -46.24
N THR A 255 -37.00 12.53 -47.02
CA THR A 255 -36.89 11.11 -46.75
C THR A 255 -35.75 10.84 -45.78
N LEU A 256 -35.97 9.98 -44.79
CA LEU A 256 -34.93 9.56 -43.86
C LEU A 256 -33.90 8.65 -44.56
N ASP A 257 -32.63 9.04 -44.52
CA ASP A 257 -31.51 8.13 -44.80
C ASP A 257 -31.13 7.40 -43.51
N THR A 258 -31.64 6.17 -43.37
CA THR A 258 -31.41 5.33 -42.19
C THR A 258 -29.95 4.96 -42.00
N ARG A 259 -29.20 4.79 -43.10
CA ARG A 259 -27.77 4.48 -43.06
C ARG A 259 -26.99 5.67 -42.55
N ALA A 260 -27.26 6.87 -43.06
CA ALA A 260 -26.61 8.10 -42.60
C ALA A 260 -26.93 8.39 -41.13
N LEU A 261 -28.16 8.15 -40.69
CA LEU A 261 -28.57 8.29 -39.29
C LEU A 261 -27.72 7.41 -38.36
N LEU A 262 -27.62 6.11 -38.65
CA LEU A 262 -26.96 5.17 -37.75
C LEU A 262 -25.43 5.21 -37.86
N ALA A 263 -24.89 5.48 -39.06
CA ALA A 263 -23.47 5.77 -39.22
C ALA A 263 -23.08 7.06 -38.48
N GLY A 264 -23.91 8.11 -38.54
CA GLY A 264 -23.69 9.35 -37.81
C GLY A 264 -23.66 9.17 -36.29
N LEU A 265 -24.53 8.30 -35.75
CA LEU A 265 -24.48 7.92 -34.34
C LEU A 265 -23.17 7.17 -34.02
N ALA A 266 -22.79 6.21 -34.85
CA ALA A 266 -21.55 5.45 -34.68
C ALA A 266 -20.31 6.37 -34.70
N ASP A 267 -20.29 7.35 -35.61
CA ASP A 267 -19.21 8.32 -35.76
C ASP A 267 -19.12 9.25 -34.56
N LEU A 268 -20.26 9.71 -34.03
CA LEU A 268 -20.33 10.49 -32.79
C LEU A 268 -19.78 9.70 -31.59
N LEU A 269 -20.20 8.44 -31.43
CA LEU A 269 -19.76 7.60 -30.31
C LEU A 269 -18.26 7.26 -30.41
N ASP A 270 -17.75 6.98 -31.60
CA ASP A 270 -16.32 6.74 -31.82
C ASP A 270 -15.47 8.01 -31.62
N ALA A 271 -15.97 9.16 -32.05
CA ALA A 271 -15.33 10.46 -31.79
C ALA A 271 -15.28 10.76 -30.29
N ALA A 272 -16.35 10.51 -29.55
CA ALA A 272 -16.39 10.67 -28.09
C ALA A 272 -15.45 9.67 -27.39
N LEU A 273 -15.41 8.41 -27.84
CA LEU A 273 -14.52 7.38 -27.30
C LEU A 273 -13.05 7.76 -27.50
N SER A 274 -12.69 8.26 -28.67
CA SER A 274 -11.32 8.64 -29.01
C SER A 274 -10.84 9.91 -28.28
N HIS A 275 -11.75 10.70 -27.71
CA HIS A 275 -11.43 11.99 -27.10
C HIS A 275 -12.09 12.18 -25.73
N PRO A 276 -11.46 11.65 -24.66
CA PRO A 276 -12.01 11.70 -23.29
C PRO A 276 -12.30 13.11 -22.75
N ASP A 277 -11.53 14.11 -23.19
CA ASP A 277 -11.69 15.53 -22.83
C ASP A 277 -12.91 16.20 -23.48
N ARG A 278 -13.57 15.52 -24.42
CA ARG A 278 -14.67 16.06 -25.24
C ARG A 278 -16.00 15.39 -24.91
N ARG A 279 -16.09 14.80 -23.72
CA ARG A 279 -17.29 14.14 -23.21
C ARG A 279 -18.00 15.05 -22.19
N PRO A 280 -19.32 14.89 -22.00
CA PRO A 280 -20.23 14.08 -22.81
C PRO A 280 -20.50 14.74 -24.17
N ALA A 281 -20.51 13.95 -25.25
CA ALA A 281 -20.81 14.41 -26.60
C ALA A 281 -22.32 14.36 -26.87
N ILE A 282 -22.82 15.36 -27.60
CA ILE A 282 -24.22 15.52 -27.97
C ILE A 282 -24.37 15.35 -29.48
N GLU A 283 -23.53 16.02 -30.27
CA GLU A 283 -23.65 16.03 -31.72
C GLU A 283 -22.29 16.17 -32.40
N LEU A 284 -22.12 15.49 -33.53
CA LEU A 284 -20.94 15.63 -34.39
C LEU A 284 -21.27 16.56 -35.55
N CYS A 285 -20.46 17.59 -35.75
CA CYS A 285 -20.52 18.54 -36.86
C CYS A 285 -19.28 18.31 -37.73
N PRO A 286 -19.30 17.32 -38.63
CA PRO A 286 -18.14 16.99 -39.47
C PRO A 286 -17.80 18.11 -40.46
N PRO A 287 -16.51 18.27 -40.80
CA PRO A 287 -15.42 17.35 -40.49
C PRO A 287 -14.67 17.59 -39.16
N GLN A 288 -14.93 18.70 -38.45
CA GLN A 288 -14.00 19.17 -37.43
C GLN A 288 -14.58 19.35 -36.04
N TRP A 289 -15.87 19.64 -35.89
CA TRP A 289 -16.44 20.14 -34.62
C TRP A 289 -17.39 19.16 -33.98
N MET A 290 -17.44 19.19 -32.66
CA MET A 290 -18.32 18.38 -31.83
C MET A 290 -18.93 19.27 -30.78
N VAL A 291 -20.22 19.07 -30.55
CA VAL A 291 -20.99 19.76 -29.53
C VAL A 291 -21.07 18.84 -28.32
N CYS A 292 -20.65 19.34 -27.17
CA CYS A 292 -20.54 18.60 -25.91
C CYS A 292 -21.38 19.27 -24.82
N ASP A 293 -21.69 18.57 -23.73
CA ASP A 293 -22.45 19.18 -22.61
C ASP A 293 -21.73 20.37 -21.95
N TRP A 294 -20.50 20.73 -22.31
CA TRP A 294 -19.84 21.93 -21.78
C TRP A 294 -19.57 23.01 -22.84
N GLY A 295 -19.80 22.76 -24.13
CA GLY A 295 -19.52 23.72 -25.21
C GLY A 295 -19.28 23.08 -26.58
N VAL A 296 -18.50 23.77 -27.42
CA VAL A 296 -18.11 23.32 -28.76
C VAL A 296 -16.61 23.09 -28.81
N VAL A 297 -16.19 21.96 -29.38
CA VAL A 297 -14.78 21.56 -29.42
C VAL A 297 -14.43 20.86 -30.72
N THR A 298 -13.21 21.07 -31.18
CA THR A 298 -12.65 20.33 -32.31
C THR A 298 -12.45 18.86 -31.95
N TYR A 299 -12.93 17.93 -32.78
CA TYR A 299 -12.72 16.49 -32.58
C TYR A 299 -11.61 15.88 -33.45
N GLY A 300 -10.90 16.69 -34.25
CA GLY A 300 -9.78 16.28 -35.10
C GLY A 300 -8.58 17.23 -35.02
N GLY A 301 -7.38 16.69 -35.27
CA GLY A 301 -6.11 17.46 -35.26
C GLY A 301 -5.32 17.37 -33.95
N THR A 302 -4.15 18.00 -33.91
CA THR A 302 -3.17 17.87 -32.81
C THR A 302 -3.46 18.76 -31.61
N SER A 303 -4.35 19.75 -31.73
CA SER A 303 -4.64 20.71 -30.66
C SER A 303 -6.14 20.81 -30.40
N THR A 304 -6.56 20.59 -29.15
CA THR A 304 -7.93 20.85 -28.72
C THR A 304 -8.19 22.36 -28.73
N ARG A 305 -9.13 22.78 -29.58
CA ARG A 305 -9.64 24.15 -29.68
C ARG A 305 -11.14 24.14 -29.54
N GLY A 306 -11.71 25.15 -28.90
CA GLY A 306 -13.14 25.20 -28.62
C GLY A 306 -13.56 26.45 -27.87
N ALA A 307 -14.87 26.53 -27.63
CA ALA A 307 -15.50 27.54 -26.81
C ALA A 307 -16.42 26.84 -25.80
N ASP A 308 -16.19 27.08 -24.52
CA ASP A 308 -17.10 26.66 -23.46
C ASP A 308 -18.43 27.45 -23.52
N ARG A 309 -19.46 26.93 -22.84
CA ARG A 309 -20.78 27.57 -22.73
C ARG A 309 -20.71 29.03 -22.28
N ALA A 310 -19.83 29.36 -21.34
CA ALA A 310 -19.73 30.72 -20.83
C ALA A 310 -19.24 31.68 -21.92
N LYS A 311 -18.22 31.29 -22.70
CA LYS A 311 -17.74 32.06 -23.85
C LYS A 311 -18.78 32.16 -24.96
N LEU A 312 -19.47 31.06 -25.27
CA LEU A 312 -20.53 31.04 -26.27
C LEU A 312 -21.66 32.02 -25.93
N ARG A 313 -22.02 32.14 -24.64
CA ARG A 313 -23.07 33.07 -24.17
C ARG A 313 -22.59 34.52 -24.05
N ALA A 314 -21.39 34.72 -23.50
CA ALA A 314 -20.92 36.05 -23.11
C ALA A 314 -20.26 36.84 -24.25
N SER A 315 -19.69 36.16 -25.25
CA SER A 315 -18.91 36.81 -26.30
C SER A 315 -19.68 36.87 -27.61
N SER A 316 -20.15 38.07 -27.95
CA SER A 316 -20.75 38.35 -29.27
C SER A 316 -19.75 38.20 -30.43
N THR A 317 -18.46 38.09 -30.14
CA THR A 317 -17.37 37.97 -31.12
C THR A 317 -16.83 36.55 -31.22
N ILE A 318 -17.32 35.57 -30.46
CA ILE A 318 -16.76 34.22 -30.49
C ILE A 318 -16.93 33.57 -31.87
N HIS A 319 -18.07 33.83 -32.53
CA HIS A 319 -18.33 33.36 -33.89
C HIS A 319 -17.26 33.89 -34.86
N SER A 320 -17.03 35.20 -34.87
CA SER A 320 -16.03 35.84 -35.74
C SER A 320 -14.59 35.57 -35.31
N HIS A 321 -14.36 35.21 -34.05
CA HIS A 321 -13.03 34.82 -33.54
C HIS A 321 -12.55 33.53 -34.19
N PHE A 322 -13.43 32.57 -34.45
CA PHE A 322 -13.07 31.36 -35.17
C PHE A 322 -13.21 31.53 -36.68
N ALA A 323 -14.16 32.36 -37.14
CA ALA A 323 -14.35 32.60 -38.56
C ALA A 323 -13.09 33.14 -39.25
N GLY A 324 -12.78 32.60 -40.42
CA GLY A 324 -11.66 33.05 -41.26
C GLY A 324 -10.27 32.57 -40.82
N LYS A 325 -10.16 31.78 -39.75
CA LYS A 325 -8.90 31.11 -39.42
C LYS A 325 -8.66 29.96 -40.42
N SER A 326 -7.46 29.91 -41.01
CA SER A 326 -7.12 28.93 -42.06
C SER A 326 -7.22 27.46 -41.67
N TRP A 327 -7.27 27.16 -40.38
CA TRP A 327 -7.40 25.79 -39.86
C TRP A 327 -8.85 25.42 -39.49
N VAL A 328 -9.77 26.38 -39.53
CA VAL A 328 -11.19 26.18 -39.22
C VAL A 328 -11.91 25.82 -40.50
N ASP A 329 -12.59 24.68 -40.49
CA ASP A 329 -13.64 24.42 -41.46
C ASP A 329 -14.87 25.26 -41.10
N GLN A 330 -15.18 26.24 -41.95
CA GLN A 330 -16.16 27.28 -41.65
C GLN A 330 -17.57 26.71 -41.53
N ASP A 331 -17.96 25.84 -42.45
CA ASP A 331 -19.31 25.26 -42.50
C ASP A 331 -19.59 24.43 -41.23
N SER A 332 -18.65 23.58 -40.82
CA SER A 332 -18.82 22.78 -39.60
C SER A 332 -18.71 23.59 -38.31
N TRP A 333 -17.97 24.71 -38.32
CA TRP A 333 -17.96 25.65 -37.19
C TRP A 333 -19.30 26.37 -37.06
N GLU A 334 -19.85 26.85 -38.17
CA GLU A 334 -21.15 27.52 -38.21
C GLU A 334 -22.25 26.57 -37.70
N ASP A 335 -22.29 25.33 -38.21
CA ASP A 335 -23.22 24.30 -37.75
C ASP A 335 -23.09 24.05 -36.24
N ALA A 336 -21.86 23.83 -35.74
CA ALA A 336 -21.63 23.55 -34.32
C ALA A 336 -21.97 24.75 -33.42
N TYR A 337 -21.65 25.97 -33.86
CA TYR A 337 -21.96 27.20 -33.12
C TYR A 337 -23.46 27.44 -33.06
N GLU A 338 -24.19 27.31 -34.18
CA GLU A 338 -25.65 27.47 -34.23
C GLU A 338 -26.35 26.46 -33.33
N VAL A 339 -25.97 25.18 -33.43
CA VAL A 339 -26.47 24.12 -32.56
C VAL A 339 -26.23 24.46 -31.10
N ALA A 340 -25.01 24.83 -30.73
CA ALA A 340 -24.67 25.14 -29.36
C ALA A 340 -25.43 26.36 -28.82
N ALA A 341 -25.56 27.41 -29.63
CA ALA A 341 -26.31 28.60 -29.27
C ALA A 341 -27.79 28.30 -29.04
N ALA A 342 -28.39 27.45 -29.88
CA ALA A 342 -29.78 27.02 -29.72
C ALA A 342 -29.99 26.10 -28.52
N LEU A 343 -29.04 25.21 -28.25
CA LEU A 343 -29.04 24.31 -27.10
C LEU A 343 -28.86 25.04 -25.77
N TRP A 344 -28.20 26.20 -25.78
CA TRP A 344 -27.83 26.99 -24.59
C TRP A 344 -28.07 28.50 -24.79
N PRO A 345 -29.34 28.92 -24.98
CA PRO A 345 -29.65 30.32 -25.26
C PRO A 345 -29.15 31.26 -24.17
N THR A 346 -28.66 32.43 -24.57
CA THR A 346 -28.09 33.46 -23.67
C THR A 346 -29.11 34.06 -22.71
N THR A 347 -30.35 34.19 -23.19
CA THR A 347 -31.52 34.58 -22.39
C THR A 347 -32.43 33.38 -22.31
N ASP A 348 -32.84 32.97 -21.10
CA ASP A 348 -33.92 31.99 -20.99
C ASP A 348 -35.18 32.61 -21.63
N PRO A 349 -35.67 32.08 -22.76
CA PRO A 349 -36.87 32.61 -23.41
C PRO A 349 -38.11 32.54 -22.50
N TRP A 350 -38.07 31.76 -21.43
CA TRP A 350 -39.17 31.55 -20.49
C TRP A 350 -39.00 32.30 -19.16
N GLY A 351 -37.89 33.03 -18.97
CA GLY A 351 -37.65 33.81 -17.75
C GLY A 351 -37.57 32.98 -16.46
N THR A 352 -37.39 31.67 -16.58
CA THR A 352 -37.15 30.79 -15.44
C THR A 352 -35.78 31.14 -14.88
N PRO A 353 -35.66 31.49 -13.59
CA PRO A 353 -34.35 31.55 -12.97
C PRO A 353 -33.76 30.14 -13.09
N MET A 354 -32.78 29.97 -13.99
CA MET A 354 -31.98 28.76 -14.02
C MET A 354 -31.37 28.64 -12.63
N GLY A 355 -31.93 27.74 -11.82
CA GLY A 355 -31.42 27.43 -10.50
C GLY A 355 -29.93 27.25 -10.67
N THR A 356 -29.16 28.05 -9.92
CA THR A 356 -27.70 28.06 -9.91
C THR A 356 -27.20 26.65 -10.19
N GLU A 357 -26.68 26.41 -11.40
CA GLU A 357 -26.08 25.12 -11.72
C GLU A 357 -25.08 24.84 -10.57
N PRO A 358 -25.15 23.66 -9.93
CA PRO A 358 -24.24 23.36 -8.85
C PRO A 358 -22.81 23.59 -9.35
N PRO A 359 -21.95 24.26 -8.55
CA PRO A 359 -20.57 24.48 -8.95
C PRO A 359 -19.94 23.10 -9.16
N PHE A 360 -19.45 22.87 -10.38
CA PHE A 360 -18.64 21.71 -10.71
C PHE A 360 -17.30 21.75 -9.96
#